data_AF-A0A8T7FNQ7-F1
#
_entry.id   AF-A0A8T7FNQ7-F1
#
_cell.length_a   1.000
_cell.length_b   1.000
_cell.length_c   1.000
_cell.angle_alpha   90.00
_cell.angle_beta   90.00
_cell.angle_gamma   90.00
#
_symmetry.space_group_name_H-M   'P 1'
#
loop_
_entity.id
_entity.type
_entity.pdbx_description
1 polymer ?
#
loop_
_entity_poly.entity_id
_entity_poly.type
_entity_poly.pdbx_seq_one_letter_code
_entity_poly.pdbx_strand_id
1 'polypeptide(L)'
;MPTRKRGRCSGRQLKYPCASRAIPAALYALAGIAGLYEKMGATAQAYELAVFCARHPSSSRQTMDSAEKLLVELESQLTPEEMEASRLLAQSMTLDGLARELENEW
;
A
#
# COMPACT_ATOMS: atom_id res chain seq x y z
N MET A 1 57.63 -17.58 7.92
CA MET A 1 57.53 -16.44 6.97
C MET A 1 57.97 -16.92 5.59
N PRO A 2 57.42 -16.45 4.43
CA PRO A 2 56.44 -15.37 4.20
C PRO A 2 55.22 -15.71 3.29
N THR A 3 54.18 -14.86 3.45
CA THR A 3 53.24 -14.25 2.48
C THR A 3 52.28 -15.04 1.56
N ARG A 4 50.99 -15.00 1.94
CA ARG A 4 49.86 -14.28 1.28
C ARG A 4 49.65 -14.53 -0.23
N LYS A 5 48.66 -15.36 -0.57
CA LYS A 5 47.82 -15.16 -1.78
C LYS A 5 46.36 -14.97 -1.37
N ARG A 6 45.87 -13.76 -1.59
CA ARG A 6 44.46 -13.41 -1.68
C ARG A 6 43.84 -14.15 -2.86
N GLY A 7 42.53 -14.39 -2.78
CA GLY A 7 41.72 -14.67 -3.96
C GLY A 7 40.94 -15.97 -3.85
N ARG A 8 39.84 -15.92 -3.10
CA ARG A 8 38.56 -16.51 -3.50
C ARG A 8 37.52 -16.06 -2.48
N CYS A 9 36.80 -15.00 -2.83
CA CYS A 9 35.47 -14.79 -2.28
C CYS A 9 34.66 -16.00 -2.72
N SER A 10 34.55 -16.99 -1.83
CA SER A 10 33.61 -18.11 -1.95
C SER A 10 32.25 -17.52 -2.28
N GLY A 11 31.64 -18.02 -3.36
CA GLY A 11 30.41 -17.49 -3.94
C GLY A 11 29.35 -17.25 -2.88
N ARG A 12 29.18 -15.99 -2.49
CA ARG A 12 27.95 -15.55 -1.84
C ARG A 12 26.94 -15.43 -2.96
N GLN A 13 26.13 -16.47 -3.08
CA GLN A 13 24.84 -16.41 -3.76
C GLN A 13 24.17 -15.10 -3.34
N LEU A 14 23.98 -14.21 -4.31
CA LEU A 14 23.14 -13.04 -4.13
C LEU A 14 21.72 -13.57 -3.88
N LYS A 15 21.35 -13.72 -2.61
CA LYS A 15 19.96 -13.73 -2.19
C LYS A 15 19.43 -12.34 -2.52
N TYR A 16 18.81 -12.19 -3.69
CA TYR A 16 18.02 -11.01 -4.02
C TYR A 16 16.76 -11.03 -3.15
N PRO A 17 16.53 -10.11 -2.18
CA PRO A 17 15.21 -9.91 -1.61
C PRO A 17 14.51 -8.79 -2.38
N CYS A 18 14.57 -8.80 -3.72
CA CYS A 18 14.00 -7.74 -4.54
C CYS A 18 12.46 -7.75 -4.54
N ALA A 19 11.83 -8.89 -4.25
CA ALA A 19 10.37 -9.00 -4.20
C ALA A 19 9.75 -8.39 -2.92
N SER A 20 10.52 -8.24 -1.84
CA SER A 20 9.96 -7.87 -0.52
C SER A 20 9.61 -6.39 -0.36
N ARG A 21 10.14 -5.51 -1.24
CA ARG A 21 9.92 -4.05 -1.16
C ARG A 21 8.87 -3.52 -2.13
N ALA A 22 8.41 -4.35 -3.07
CA ALA A 22 7.43 -3.93 -4.08
C ALA A 22 6.05 -3.66 -3.45
N ILE A 23 5.62 -4.52 -2.52
CA ILE A 23 4.31 -4.41 -1.88
C ILE A 23 4.20 -3.14 -1.01
N PRO A 24 5.14 -2.84 -0.09
CA PRO A 24 5.09 -1.59 0.69
C PRO A 24 5.09 -0.33 -0.20
N ALA A 25 5.83 -0.34 -1.31
CA ALA A 25 5.87 0.78 -2.24
C ALA A 25 4.54 0.95 -3.01
N ALA A 26 3.92 -0.15 -3.44
CA ALA A 26 2.60 -0.13 -4.06
C ALA A 26 1.53 0.40 -3.10
N LEU A 27 1.55 -0.04 -1.84
CA LEU A 27 0.63 0.45 -0.80
C LEU A 27 0.83 1.94 -0.51
N TYR A 28 2.07 2.43 -0.54
CA TYR A 28 2.35 3.86 -0.43
C TYR A 28 1.77 4.65 -1.62
N ALA A 29 1.90 4.14 -2.85
CA ALA A 29 1.30 4.75 -4.02
C ALA A 29 -0.24 4.75 -3.95
N LEU A 30 -0.85 3.64 -3.52
CA LEU A 30 -2.30 3.52 -3.32
C LEU A 30 -2.82 4.52 -2.28
N ALA A 31 -2.10 4.73 -1.17
CA ALA A 31 -2.44 5.77 -0.20
C ALA A 31 -2.38 7.19 -0.82
N GLY A 32 -1.45 7.42 -1.75
CA GLY A 32 -1.40 8.65 -2.54
C GLY A 32 -2.60 8.80 -3.49
N ILE A 33 -3.02 7.71 -4.15
CA ILE A 33 -4.20 7.67 -5.02
C ILE A 33 -5.48 7.92 -4.23
N ALA A 34 -5.61 7.34 -3.02
CA ALA A 34 -6.73 7.64 -2.12
C ALA A 34 -6.84 9.15 -1.83
N GLY A 35 -5.71 9.81 -1.59
CA GLY A 35 -5.67 11.26 -1.42
C GLY A 35 -6.02 12.07 -2.68
N LEU A 36 -5.84 11.50 -3.87
CA LEU A 36 -6.32 12.12 -5.11
C LEU A 36 -7.84 11.97 -5.25
N TYR A 37 -8.39 10.80 -4.96
CA TYR A 37 -9.84 10.59 -4.97
C TYR A 37 -10.57 11.51 -3.98
N GLU A 38 -10.00 11.73 -2.78
CA GLU A 38 -10.54 12.70 -1.81
C GLU A 38 -10.67 14.09 -2.43
N LYS A 39 -9.61 14.59 -3.06
CA LYS A 39 -9.59 15.90 -3.73
C LYS A 39 -10.53 16.00 -4.93
N MET A 40 -10.85 14.87 -5.56
CA MET A 40 -11.82 14.79 -6.66
C MET A 40 -13.27 14.66 -6.16
N GLY A 41 -13.50 14.62 -4.85
CA GLY A 41 -14.82 14.42 -4.25
C GLY A 41 -15.30 12.96 -4.30
N ALA A 42 -14.46 12.03 -4.72
CA ALA A 42 -14.69 10.59 -4.72
C ALA A 42 -14.43 10.00 -3.32
N THR A 43 -15.14 10.51 -2.31
CA THR A 43 -14.87 10.26 -0.89
C THR A 43 -15.02 8.80 -0.50
N ALA A 44 -16.01 8.08 -1.05
CA ALA A 44 -16.23 6.65 -0.78
C ALA A 44 -15.07 5.76 -1.30
N GLN A 45 -14.58 6.02 -2.52
CA GLN A 45 -13.45 5.31 -3.11
C GLN A 45 -12.13 5.65 -2.40
N ALA A 46 -11.95 6.92 -2.03
CA ALA A 46 -10.83 7.36 -1.22
C ALA A 46 -10.81 6.62 0.13
N TYR A 47 -11.97 6.49 0.76
CA TYR A 47 -12.10 5.84 2.06
C TYR A 47 -11.80 4.34 1.97
N GLU A 48 -12.35 3.66 0.97
CA GLU A 48 -12.09 2.24 0.72
C GLU A 48 -10.59 1.96 0.57
N LEU A 49 -9.91 2.71 -0.29
CA LEU A 49 -8.47 2.58 -0.52
C LEU A 49 -7.64 2.91 0.72
N ALA A 50 -8.05 3.91 1.50
CA ALA A 50 -7.40 4.27 2.75
C ALA A 50 -7.55 3.18 3.81
N VAL A 51 -8.75 2.57 3.95
CA VAL A 51 -8.98 1.44 4.86
C VAL A 51 -8.11 0.25 4.45
N PHE A 52 -8.06 -0.06 3.15
CA PHE A 52 -7.23 -1.14 2.63
C PHE A 52 -5.75 -0.91 2.97
N CYS A 53 -5.22 0.27 2.68
CA CYS A 53 -3.82 0.61 2.97
C CYS A 53 -3.49 0.62 4.47
N ALA A 54 -4.39 1.12 5.32
CA ALA A 54 -4.17 1.15 6.77
C ALA A 54 -4.15 -0.26 7.38
N ARG A 55 -4.97 -1.18 6.87
CA ARG A 55 -5.13 -2.54 7.43
C ARG A 55 -4.22 -3.60 6.80
N HIS A 56 -3.57 -3.31 5.68
CA HIS A 56 -2.76 -4.30 4.99
C HIS A 56 -1.47 -4.64 5.79
N PRO A 57 -1.16 -5.93 6.04
CA PRO A 57 -0.05 -6.34 6.92
C PRO A 57 1.33 -5.92 6.39
N SER A 58 1.48 -5.78 5.08
CA SER A 58 2.71 -5.32 4.44
C SER A 58 2.84 -3.79 4.35
N SER A 59 1.89 -3.03 4.88
CA SER A 59 1.98 -1.57 4.89
C SER A 59 3.15 -1.11 5.75
N SER A 60 3.84 -0.08 5.28
CA SER A 60 4.83 0.59 6.12
C SER A 60 4.12 1.42 7.19
N ARG A 61 4.78 1.68 8.33
CA ARG A 61 4.22 2.56 9.37
C ARG A 61 3.84 3.94 8.83
N GLN A 62 4.70 4.51 7.98
CA GLN A 62 4.41 5.78 7.32
C GLN A 62 3.15 5.71 6.44
N THR A 63 2.97 4.60 5.70
CA THR A 63 1.77 4.38 4.89
C THR A 63 0.53 4.27 5.75
N MET A 64 0.60 3.53 6.86
CA MET A 64 -0.51 3.42 7.82
C MET A 64 -0.86 4.78 8.41
N ASP A 65 0.13 5.52 8.93
CA ASP A 65 -0.08 6.83 9.55
C ASP A 65 -0.72 7.83 8.56
N SER A 66 -0.31 7.81 7.29
CA SER A 66 -0.92 8.66 6.25
C SER A 66 -2.34 8.23 5.91
N ALA A 67 -2.59 6.93 5.79
CA ALA A 67 -3.91 6.40 5.50
C ALA A 67 -4.89 6.65 6.65
N GLU A 68 -4.46 6.48 7.91
CA GLU A 68 -5.27 6.76 9.09
C GLU A 68 -5.65 8.24 9.21
N LYS A 69 -4.74 9.16 8.88
CA LYS A 69 -5.06 10.59 8.81
C LYS A 69 -6.14 10.87 7.76
N LEU A 70 -5.99 10.29 6.57
CA LEU A 70 -6.97 10.44 5.50
C LEU A 70 -8.33 9.86 5.91
N LEU A 71 -8.34 8.72 6.62
CA LEU A 71 -9.58 8.16 7.17
C LEU A 71 -10.27 9.15 8.09
N VAL A 72 -9.57 9.74 9.07
CA VAL A 72 -10.17 10.73 9.99
C VAL A 72 -10.76 11.92 9.23
N GLU A 73 -10.08 12.41 8.19
CA GLU A 73 -10.58 13.50 7.35
C GLU A 73 -11.86 13.09 6.58
N LEU A 74 -11.88 11.87 6.03
CA LEU A 74 -13.01 11.33 5.26
C LEU A 74 -14.21 10.91 6.14
N GLU A 75 -14.00 10.46 7.37
CA GLU A 75 -15.07 10.11 8.32
C GLU A 75 -15.96 11.32 8.65
N SER A 76 -15.44 12.55 8.49
CA SER A 76 -16.23 13.77 8.63
C SER A 76 -17.15 14.07 7.43
N GLN A 77 -16.92 13.41 6.30
CA GLN A 77 -17.60 13.66 5.03
C GLN A 77 -18.56 12.54 4.62
N LEU A 78 -18.44 11.35 5.20
CA LEU A 78 -19.24 10.16 4.86
C LEU A 78 -20.30 9.87 5.92
N THR A 79 -21.42 9.28 5.50
CA THR A 79 -22.40 8.76 6.46
C THR A 79 -21.90 7.45 7.08
N PRO A 80 -22.41 7.07 8.27
CA PRO A 80 -22.11 5.78 8.87
C PRO A 80 -22.44 4.58 7.96
N GLU A 81 -23.50 4.65 7.16
CA GLU A 81 -23.81 3.57 6.22
C GLU A 81 -22.78 3.44 5.10
N GLU A 82 -22.33 4.57 4.55
CA GLU A 82 -21.31 4.60 3.49
C GLU A 82 -19.97 4.10 4.01
N MET A 83 -19.58 4.51 5.21
CA MET A 83 -18.35 4.04 5.85
C MET A 83 -18.37 2.52 6.04
N GLU A 84 -19.46 1.95 6.54
CA GLU A 84 -19.55 0.51 6.76
C GLU A 84 -19.52 -0.27 5.43
N ALA A 85 -20.23 0.22 4.42
CA ALA A 85 -20.20 -0.36 3.08
C ALA A 85 -18.77 -0.37 2.50
N SER A 86 -18.06 0.76 2.56
CA SER A 86 -16.67 0.85 2.09
C SER A 86 -15.71 0.00 2.92
N ARG A 87 -15.92 -0.16 4.24
CA ARG A 87 -15.11 -1.07 5.08
C ARG A 87 -15.30 -2.53 4.68
N LEU A 88 -16.51 -2.93 4.29
CA LEU A 88 -16.78 -4.30 3.84
C LEU A 88 -16.11 -4.56 2.49
N LEU A 89 -16.19 -3.61 1.56
CA LEU A 89 -15.53 -3.70 0.26
C LEU A 89 -14.01 -3.81 0.42
N ALA A 90 -13.40 -2.93 1.23
CA ALA A 90 -11.97 -2.95 1.51
C ALA A 90 -11.47 -4.27 2.12
N GLN A 91 -12.31 -4.99 2.88
CA GLN A 91 -11.94 -6.30 3.44
C GLN A 91 -11.95 -7.42 2.39
N SER A 92 -12.80 -7.29 1.36
CA SER A 92 -12.88 -8.24 0.26
C SER A 92 -11.86 -7.97 -0.85
N MET A 93 -11.26 -6.77 -0.85
CA MET A 93 -10.27 -6.36 -1.84
C MET A 93 -8.95 -7.13 -1.71
N THR A 94 -8.31 -7.31 -2.86
CA THR A 94 -6.95 -7.85 -2.97
C THR A 94 -6.10 -6.89 -3.79
N LEU A 95 -4.78 -6.90 -3.57
CA LEU A 95 -3.86 -6.08 -4.37
C LEU A 95 -3.98 -6.35 -5.87
N ASP A 96 -4.10 -7.61 -6.27
CA ASP A 96 -4.31 -8.00 -7.67
C ASP A 96 -5.66 -7.50 -8.23
N GLY A 97 -6.71 -7.50 -7.41
CA GLY A 97 -8.02 -6.95 -7.79
C GLY A 97 -7.95 -5.44 -8.05
N LEU A 98 -7.34 -4.70 -7.12
CA LEU A 98 -7.11 -3.26 -7.24
C LEU A 98 -6.27 -2.90 -8.47
N ALA A 99 -5.22 -3.69 -8.74
CA ALA A 99 -4.39 -3.48 -9.92
C ALA A 99 -5.22 -3.60 -11.22
N ARG A 100 -6.10 -4.60 -11.30
CA ARG A 100 -6.97 -4.79 -12.48
C ARG A 100 -8.04 -3.71 -12.61
N GLU A 101 -8.58 -3.22 -11.52
CA GLU A 101 -9.53 -2.09 -11.57
C GLU A 101 -8.87 -0.83 -12.11
N LEU A 102 -7.69 -0.48 -11.56
CA LEU A 102 -6.93 0.68 -12.00
C LEU A 102 -6.46 0.55 -13.47
N GLU A 103 -6.19 -0.65 -13.96
CA GLU A 103 -5.86 -0.87 -15.39
C GLU A 103 -7.05 -0.61 -16.33
N ASN A 104 -8.30 -0.75 -15.86
CA ASN A 104 -9.50 -0.59 -16.69
C ASN A 104 -10.06 0.84 -16.69
N GLU A 105 -9.57 1.72 -15.81
CA GLU A 105 -10.01 3.13 -15.72
C GLU A 105 -9.24 4.09 -16.65
N TRP A 106 -8.31 3.58 -17.49
CA TRP A 106 -7.51 4.38 -18.44
C TRP A 106 -7.66 3.93 -19.90
#